data_AF-A0A6C0CI49-F1
#
_entry.id   AF-A0A6C0CI49-F1
#
_cell.length_a   1.000
_cell.length_b   1.000
_cell.length_c   1.000
_cell.angle_alpha   90.00
_cell.angle_beta   90.00
_cell.angle_gamma   90.00
#
_symmetry.space_group_name_H-M   'P 1'
#
loop_
_entity.id
_entity.type
_entity.pdbx_description
1 polymer ?
#
loop_
_entity_poly.entity_id
_entity_poly.type
_entity_poly.pdbx_seq_one_letter_code
_entity_poly.pdbx_strand_id
1 'polypeptide(L)'
;MASLNSIQIQALVRDMDYSMRKHKGLRVTNPTSFREKVVAENQLLYNQFPTIFEMHIEGKLDGTFFEMLKLRRQVESGELTDDQASRIIGNKLFNKYVAPVVGQTAEEATASAPAVTSYADYYKENAGSS
;
A
#
# COMPACT_ATOMS: atom_id res chain seq x y z
N MET A 1 0.55 24.01 -0.84
CA MET A 1 1.20 23.02 -1.71
C MET A 1 0.10 22.16 -2.30
N ALA A 2 0.03 21.97 -3.62
CA ALA A 2 -0.99 21.12 -4.23
C ALA A 2 -0.77 19.67 -3.75
N SER A 3 -1.70 19.13 -2.97
CA SER A 3 -1.65 17.74 -2.54
C SER A 3 -1.82 16.86 -3.79
N LEU A 4 -0.92 15.90 -4.02
CA LEU A 4 -1.10 14.94 -5.12
C LEU A 4 -2.44 14.24 -4.98
N ASN A 5 -3.20 14.02 -6.04
CA ASN A 5 -4.47 13.29 -5.97
C ASN A 5 -4.24 11.76 -5.91
N SER A 6 -5.30 11.00 -5.63
CA SER A 6 -5.26 9.54 -5.50
C SER A 6 -4.65 8.85 -6.73
N ILE A 7 -4.98 9.33 -7.93
CA ILE A 7 -4.49 8.80 -9.21
C ILE A 7 -2.98 9.05 -9.36
N GLN A 8 -2.50 10.23 -8.96
CA GLN A 8 -1.07 10.56 -8.99
C GLN A 8 -0.28 9.68 -8.03
N ILE A 9 -0.77 9.47 -6.80
CA ILE A 9 -0.10 8.55 -5.85
C ILE A 9 -0.09 7.12 -6.39
N GLN A 10 -1.20 6.67 -6.99
CA GLN A 10 -1.28 5.35 -7.62
C GLN A 10 -0.27 5.19 -8.77
N ALA A 11 -0.10 6.23 -9.60
CA ALA A 11 0.89 6.22 -10.67
C ALA A 11 2.31 6.08 -10.12
N LEU A 12 2.65 6.81 -9.06
CA LEU A 12 3.98 6.73 -8.42
C LEU A 12 4.29 5.33 -7.87
N VAL A 13 3.33 4.69 -7.21
CA VAL A 13 3.52 3.32 -6.69
C VAL A 13 3.70 2.34 -7.84
N ARG A 14 2.91 2.48 -8.92
CA ARG A 14 3.06 1.65 -10.11
C ARG A 14 4.41 1.85 -10.80
N ASP A 15 4.89 3.09 -10.86
CA ASP A 15 6.19 3.41 -11.45
C ASP A 15 7.34 2.82 -10.60
N MET A 16 7.21 2.84 -9.27
CA MET A 16 8.12 2.16 -8.36
C MET A 16 8.14 0.64 -8.57
N ASP A 17 6.97 0.02 -8.80
CA ASP A 17 6.85 -1.39 -9.17
C ASP A 17 7.70 -1.73 -10.41
N TYR A 18 7.70 -0.86 -11.43
CA TYR A 18 8.55 -1.03 -12.61
C TYR A 18 10.04 -0.88 -12.27
N SER A 19 10.43 0.11 -11.47
CA SER A 19 11.82 0.29 -11.01
C SER A 19 12.32 -0.92 -10.22
N MET A 20 11.51 -1.45 -9.30
CA MET A 20 11.84 -2.64 -8.52
C MET A 20 12.01 -3.88 -9.41
N ARG A 21 11.15 -4.05 -10.41
CA ARG A 21 11.26 -5.17 -11.39
C ARG A 21 12.50 -5.03 -12.27
N LYS A 22 12.81 -3.81 -12.72
CA LYS A 22 14.00 -3.49 -13.53
C LYS A 22 15.28 -3.86 -12.80
N HIS A 23 15.37 -3.54 -11.51
CA HIS A 23 16.56 -3.78 -10.69
C HIS A 23 16.49 -5.07 -9.85
N LYS A 24 15.53 -5.98 -10.11
CA LYS A 24 15.27 -7.17 -9.28
C LYS A 24 16.51 -8.04 -9.00
N GLY A 25 17.45 -8.10 -9.95
CA GLY A 25 18.68 -8.87 -9.79
C GLY A 25 19.62 -8.30 -8.73
N LEU A 26 19.62 -6.97 -8.57
CA LEU A 26 20.43 -6.27 -7.56
C LEU A 26 19.89 -6.48 -6.15
N ARG A 27 18.60 -6.81 -6.00
CA ARG A 27 17.98 -7.04 -4.69
C ARG A 27 18.67 -8.15 -3.91
N VAL A 28 19.19 -9.17 -4.59
CA VAL A 28 19.87 -10.32 -3.97
C VAL A 28 21.38 -10.11 -3.93
N THR A 29 21.97 -9.54 -4.99
CA THR A 29 23.42 -9.44 -5.13
C THR A 29 24.02 -8.22 -4.45
N ASN A 30 23.29 -7.09 -4.41
CA ASN A 30 23.73 -5.85 -3.79
C ASN A 30 22.52 -4.97 -3.37
N PRO A 31 21.94 -5.24 -2.19
CA PRO A 31 20.71 -4.59 -1.73
C PRO A 31 20.86 -3.07 -1.53
N THR A 32 22.05 -2.59 -1.16
CA THR A 32 22.33 -1.15 -1.04
C THR A 32 22.19 -0.44 -2.39
N SER A 33 22.84 -0.98 -3.43
CA SER A 33 22.76 -0.43 -4.79
C SER A 33 21.35 -0.53 -5.37
N PHE A 34 20.59 -1.57 -5.01
CA PHE A 34 19.19 -1.71 -5.40
C PHE A 34 18.37 -0.55 -4.84
N ARG A 35 18.50 -0.28 -3.53
CA ARG A 35 17.78 0.82 -2.89
C ARG A 35 18.13 2.17 -3.50
N GLU A 36 19.42 2.47 -3.69
CA GLU A 36 19.86 3.73 -4.29
C GLU A 36 19.27 3.96 -5.68
N LYS A 37 19.25 2.93 -6.53
CA LYS A 37 18.66 3.03 -7.88
C LYS A 37 17.15 3.23 -7.85
N VAL A 38 16.44 2.51 -6.97
CA VAL A 38 14.99 2.65 -6.82
C VAL A 38 14.63 4.04 -6.26
N VAL A 39 15.39 4.56 -5.30
CA VAL A 39 15.24 5.94 -4.79
C VAL A 39 15.49 6.97 -5.89
N ALA A 40 16.56 6.82 -6.66
CA ALA A 40 16.91 7.75 -7.73
C ALA A 40 15.83 7.83 -8.82
N GLU A 41 15.18 6.71 -9.14
CA GLU A 41 14.08 6.65 -10.12
C GLU A 41 12.73 7.11 -9.54
N ASN A 42 12.56 7.11 -8.20
CA ASN A 42 11.27 7.40 -7.53
C ASN A 42 11.38 8.51 -6.47
N GLN A 43 12.16 9.56 -6.75
CA GLN A 43 12.44 10.63 -5.78
C GLN A 43 11.18 11.29 -5.22
N LEU A 44 10.13 11.46 -6.02
CA LEU A 44 8.91 12.15 -5.58
C LEU A 44 8.14 11.32 -4.54
N LEU A 45 8.03 10.01 -4.74
CA LEU A 45 7.46 9.08 -3.77
C LEU A 45 8.33 9.00 -2.51
N TYR A 46 9.66 8.92 -2.68
CA TYR A 46 10.61 8.87 -1.56
C TYR A 46 10.56 10.12 -0.67
N ASN A 47 10.50 11.31 -1.28
CA ASN A 47 10.54 12.58 -0.55
C ASN A 47 9.19 12.94 0.08
N GLN A 48 8.08 12.69 -0.62
CA GLN A 48 6.74 13.08 -0.14
C GLN A 48 6.05 11.99 0.69
N PHE A 49 6.35 10.72 0.43
CA PHE A 49 5.70 9.57 1.06
C PHE A 49 6.73 8.50 1.47
N PRO A 50 7.70 8.83 2.34
CA PRO A 50 8.79 7.91 2.70
C PRO A 50 8.27 6.60 3.29
N THR A 51 7.21 6.64 4.10
CA THR A 51 6.63 5.42 4.69
C THR A 51 6.03 4.49 3.63
N ILE A 52 5.33 5.04 2.62
CA ILE A 52 4.77 4.25 1.52
C ILE A 52 5.91 3.63 0.71
N PHE A 53 6.95 4.42 0.42
CA PHE A 53 8.14 3.93 -0.26
C PHE A 53 8.79 2.76 0.49
N GLU A 54 9.08 2.91 1.78
CA GLU A 54 9.73 1.86 2.57
C GLU A 54 8.84 0.61 2.69
N MET A 55 7.54 0.77 2.94
CA MET A 55 6.63 -0.39 2.95
C MET A 55 6.60 -1.09 1.59
N HIS A 56 6.65 -0.35 0.48
CA HIS A 56 6.62 -0.96 -0.85
C HIS A 56 7.93 -1.67 -1.21
N ILE A 57 9.09 -1.07 -0.91
CA ILE A 57 10.39 -1.69 -1.19
C ILE A 57 10.62 -2.95 -0.34
N GLU A 58 10.12 -2.97 0.90
CA GLU A 58 10.16 -4.12 1.81
C GLU A 58 9.11 -5.19 1.47
N GLY A 59 8.19 -4.92 0.54
CA GLY A 59 7.09 -5.82 0.21
C GLY A 59 6.05 -5.94 1.33
N LYS A 60 5.96 -4.94 2.22
CA LYS A 60 4.95 -4.87 3.29
C LYS A 60 3.74 -4.00 2.92
N LEU A 61 3.78 -3.36 1.75
CA LEU A 61 2.63 -2.62 1.23
C LEU A 61 1.51 -3.61 0.95
N ASP A 62 0.46 -3.57 1.78
CA ASP A 62 -0.65 -4.50 1.75
C ASP A 62 -1.88 -3.91 1.04
N GLY A 63 -2.92 -4.73 0.89
CA GLY A 63 -4.21 -4.31 0.32
C GLY A 63 -4.82 -3.08 0.99
N THR A 64 -4.50 -2.84 2.26
CA THR A 64 -5.04 -1.70 3.04
C THR A 64 -4.60 -0.36 2.47
N PHE A 65 -3.40 -0.27 1.86
CA PHE A 65 -2.99 0.94 1.13
C PHE A 65 -3.90 1.25 -0.06
N PHE A 66 -4.24 0.24 -0.87
CA PHE A 66 -5.11 0.42 -2.03
C PHE A 66 -6.54 0.80 -1.65
N GLU A 67 -7.00 0.32 -0.51
CA GLU A 67 -8.29 0.73 0.06
C GLU A 67 -8.28 2.18 0.52
N MET A 68 -7.20 2.65 1.16
CA MET A 68 -7.04 4.06 1.48
C MET A 68 -7.03 4.93 0.22
N LEU A 69 -6.34 4.49 -0.85
CA LEU A 69 -6.37 5.18 -2.14
C LEU A 69 -7.77 5.24 -2.74
N LYS A 70 -8.54 4.15 -2.66
CA LYS A 70 -9.94 4.11 -3.13
C LYS A 70 -10.82 5.09 -2.36
N LEU A 71 -10.74 5.09 -1.02
CA LEU A 71 -11.48 6.03 -0.19
C LEU A 71 -11.10 7.47 -0.50
N ARG A 72 -9.82 7.75 -0.66
CA ARG A 72 -9.33 9.07 -1.05
C ARG A 72 -9.87 9.52 -2.40
N ARG A 73 -9.97 8.61 -3.37
CA ARG A 73 -10.60 8.90 -4.67
C ARG A 73 -12.08 9.26 -4.53
N GLN A 74 -12.81 8.57 -3.64
CA GLN A 74 -14.23 8.86 -3.37
C GLN A 74 -14.43 10.19 -2.65
N VAL A 75 -13.49 10.58 -1.79
CA VAL A 75 -13.44 11.92 -1.22
C VAL A 75 -13.19 12.97 -2.31
N GLU A 76 -12.20 12.73 -3.16
CA GLU A 76 -11.86 13.63 -4.28
C GLU A 76 -13.01 13.79 -5.29
N SER A 77 -13.83 12.75 -5.48
CA SER A 77 -15.04 12.83 -6.34
C SER A 77 -16.26 13.43 -5.63
N GLY A 78 -16.18 13.68 -4.32
CA GLY A 78 -17.29 14.21 -3.51
C GLY A 78 -18.37 13.17 -3.15
N GLU A 79 -18.13 11.89 -3.42
CA GLU A 79 -19.03 10.79 -3.02
C GLU A 79 -19.03 10.56 -1.51
N LEU A 80 -17.90 10.84 -0.85
CA LEU A 80 -17.69 10.67 0.60
C LEU A 80 -17.05 11.92 1.18
N THR A 81 -17.33 12.21 2.45
CA THR A 81 -16.57 13.22 3.19
C THR A 81 -15.31 12.62 3.80
N ASP A 82 -14.31 13.46 4.10
CA ASP A 82 -13.09 13.06 4.81
C ASP A 82 -13.40 12.32 6.12
N ASP A 83 -14.41 12.79 6.87
CA ASP A 83 -14.86 12.17 8.13
C ASP A 83 -15.44 10.77 7.92
N GLN A 84 -16.23 10.59 6.85
CA GLN A 84 -16.82 9.29 6.54
C GLN A 84 -15.74 8.29 6.10
N ALA A 85 -14.81 8.73 5.24
CA ALA A 85 -13.67 7.91 4.82
C ALA A 85 -12.80 7.51 6.03
N SER A 86 -12.54 8.45 6.94
CA SER A 86 -11.76 8.22 8.16
C SER A 86 -12.42 7.18 9.08
N ARG A 87 -13.75 7.22 9.24
CA ARG A 87 -14.49 6.21 10.02
C ARG A 87 -14.43 4.83 9.39
N ILE A 88 -14.56 4.75 8.07
CA ILE A 88 -14.52 3.46 7.35
C ILE A 88 -13.15 2.79 7.53
N ILE A 89 -12.06 3.53 7.28
CA ILE A 89 -10.72 2.96 7.42
C ILE A 89 -10.39 2.65 8.89
N GLY A 90 -10.79 3.52 9.83
CA GLY A 90 -10.59 3.33 11.26
C GLY A 90 -11.23 2.04 11.78
N ASN A 91 -12.49 1.79 11.42
CA ASN A 91 -13.18 0.54 11.78
C ASN A 91 -12.49 -0.68 11.19
N LYS A 92 -11.98 -0.58 9.97
CA LYS A 92 -11.30 -1.70 9.32
C LYS A 92 -9.95 -2.03 9.97
N LEU A 93 -9.17 -1.00 10.29
CA LEU A 93 -7.92 -1.14 11.02
C LEU A 93 -8.15 -1.70 12.43
N PHE A 94 -9.19 -1.23 13.11
CA PHE A 94 -9.60 -1.77 14.41
C PHE A 94 -9.93 -3.26 14.32
N ASN A 95 -10.77 -3.66 13.37
CA ASN A 95 -11.16 -5.06 13.18
C ASN A 95 -9.95 -5.95 12.80
N LYS A 96 -8.97 -5.39 12.08
CA LYS A 96 -7.79 -6.15 11.64
C LYS A 96 -6.75 -6.33 12.75
N TYR A 97 -6.51 -5.31 13.56
CA TYR A 97 -5.38 -5.29 14.51
C TYR A 97 -5.79 -5.36 15.98
N VAL A 98 -6.97 -4.87 16.34
CA VAL A 98 -7.41 -4.77 17.74
C VAL A 98 -8.39 -5.86 18.10
N ALA A 99 -9.41 -6.12 17.27
CA ALA A 99 -10.42 -7.14 17.55
C ALA A 99 -9.85 -8.55 17.81
N PRO A 100 -8.80 -9.03 17.08
CA PRO A 100 -8.21 -10.34 17.37
C PRO A 100 -7.51 -10.39 18.73
N VAL A 101 -6.87 -9.30 19.15
CA VAL A 101 -6.08 -9.22 20.39
C VAL A 101 -6.98 -9.07 21.63
N VAL A 102 -8.11 -8.38 21.48
CA VAL A 102 -9.06 -8.14 22.58
C VAL A 102 -9.98 -9.35 22.80
N GLY A 103 -10.05 -10.30 21.84
CA GLY A 103 -10.96 -11.45 21.87
C GLY A 103 -10.33 -12.85 21.99
N GLN A 104 -9.03 -13.05 21.76
CA GLN A 104 -8.42 -14.40 21.73
C GLN A 104 -7.49 -14.70 22.91
N THR A 105 -7.80 -15.79 23.62
CA THR A 105 -6.82 -16.62 24.33
C THR A 105 -5.75 -17.13 23.35
N ALA A 106 -4.50 -17.24 23.83
CA ALA A 106 -3.23 -17.22 23.09
C ALA A 106 -2.97 -18.27 21.98
N GLU A 107 -3.95 -19.08 21.54
CA GLU A 107 -3.70 -20.26 20.69
C GLU A 107 -3.98 -20.08 19.19
N GLU A 108 -4.66 -19.02 18.74
CA GLU A 108 -5.07 -18.87 17.31
C GLU A 108 -4.27 -17.85 16.48
N ALA A 109 -3.33 -17.12 17.09
CA ALA A 109 -2.68 -15.95 16.45
C ALA A 109 -1.71 -16.26 15.29
N THR A 110 -1.43 -17.54 14.98
CA THR A 110 -0.41 -17.91 13.97
C THR A 110 -0.94 -18.10 12.53
N ALA A 111 -2.25 -17.99 12.28
CA ALA A 111 -2.85 -18.39 10.99
C ALA A 111 -3.08 -17.26 9.96
N SER A 112 -2.94 -15.98 10.33
CA SER A 112 -3.41 -14.86 9.50
C SER A 112 -2.34 -13.79 9.24
N ALA A 113 -1.16 -14.18 8.77
CA ALA A 113 -0.23 -13.21 8.21
C ALA A 113 -0.81 -12.64 6.89
N PRO A 114 -0.89 -11.32 6.71
CA PRO A 114 -1.47 -10.73 5.51
C PRO A 114 -0.65 -11.11 4.27
N ALA A 115 -1.34 -11.62 3.24
CA ALA A 115 -0.73 -11.88 1.95
C ALA A 115 -0.28 -10.55 1.32
N VAL A 116 0.98 -10.51 0.86
CA VAL A 116 1.53 -9.39 0.11
C VAL A 116 0.93 -9.45 -1.30
N THR A 117 -0.06 -8.60 -1.58
CA THR A 117 -0.70 -8.54 -2.90
C THR A 117 -0.11 -7.41 -3.74
N SER A 118 0.37 -7.71 -4.94
CA SER A 118 0.84 -6.68 -5.87
C SER A 118 -0.33 -5.94 -6.53
N TYR A 119 -0.11 -4.72 -7.03
CA TYR A 119 -1.14 -3.92 -7.73
C TYR A 119 -1.83 -4.69 -8.86
N ALA A 120 -1.04 -5.44 -9.64
CA ALA A 120 -1.54 -6.24 -10.75
C ALA A 120 -2.42 -7.41 -10.28
N ASP A 121 -2.16 -7.93 -9.08
CA ASP A 121 -2.92 -9.05 -8.51
C ASP A 121 -4.24 -8.56 -7.88
N TYR A 122 -4.21 -7.40 -7.20
CA TYR A 122 -5.41 -6.79 -6.61
C TYR A 122 -6.51 -6.50 -7.64
N TYR A 123 -6.14 -6.02 -8.84
CA TYR A 123 -7.10 -5.76 -9.90
C TYR A 123 -7.55 -7.02 -10.64
N LYS A 124 -6.72 -8.07 -10.71
CA LYS A 124 -7.14 -9.35 -11.30
C LYS A 124 -8.18 -10.06 -10.45
N GLU A 125 -8.01 -10.05 -9.12
CA GLU A 125 -8.98 -10.64 -8.19
C GLU A 125 -10.32 -9.89 -8.19
N ASN A 126 -10.30 -8.56 -8.27
CA ASN A 126 -11.52 -7.75 -8.26
C ASN A 126 -12.17 -7.57 -9.65
N ALA A 127 -11.48 -7.87 -10.75
CA ALA A 127 -12.05 -7.83 -12.11
C ALA A 127 -12.83 -9.09 -12.48
N GLY A 128 -12.74 -10.17 -11.69
CA GLY A 128 -13.49 -11.42 -11.91
C GLY A 128 -14.83 -11.49 -11.18
N SER A 129 -15.24 -10.43 -10.46
CA SER A 129 -16.52 -10.36 -9.75
C SER A 129 -17.47 -9.43 -10.50
N SER A 130 -18.04 -9.91 -11.60
CA SER A 130 -19.16 -9.27 -12.31
C SER A 130 -20.08 -10.36 -12.84
#